data_AF-A0AAP5WAA4-F1
#
_entry.id   AF-A0AAP5WAA4-F1
#
_cell.length_a   1.000
_cell.length_b   1.000
_cell.length_c   1.000
_cell.angle_alpha   90.00
_cell.angle_beta   90.00
_cell.angle_gamma   90.00
#
_symmetry.space_group_name_H-M   'P 1'
#
loop_
_entity.id
_entity.type
_entity.pdbx_description
1 polymer ?
#
loop_
_entity_poly.entity_id
_entity_poly.type
_entity_poly.pdbx_seq_one_letter_code
_entity_poly.pdbx_strand_id
1 'polypeptide(L)'
;MDGWPYRWVEWPDFSLPDSMDDAISALGEAHTRAKRERVEIACGGGKGRTGTAMSLLAVMSGVEPDHAVAWVRQNYHPRAVESRRQRQWVRKATEHLRR
;
A
#
# COMPACT_ATOMS: atom_id res chain seq x y z
N MET A 1 20.57 14.39 -15.83
CA MET A 1 20.40 13.69 -14.53
C MET A 1 19.10 12.96 -14.63
N ASP A 2 19.17 11.68 -15.01
CA ASP A 2 17.97 10.86 -15.00
C ASP A 2 17.59 10.69 -13.53
N GLY A 3 16.47 11.30 -13.15
CA GLY A 3 15.95 11.24 -11.78
C GLY A 3 15.57 9.81 -11.41
N TRP A 4 15.41 9.55 -10.11
CA TRP A 4 14.93 8.26 -9.64
C TRP A 4 13.58 7.93 -10.30
N PRO A 5 13.41 6.77 -10.98
CA PRO A 5 12.15 6.43 -11.62
C PRO A 5 11.01 6.36 -10.60
N TYR A 6 9.93 7.10 -10.85
CA TYR A 6 8.78 7.15 -9.96
C TYR A 6 7.48 6.92 -10.72
N ARG A 7 6.49 6.37 -10.02
CA ARG A 7 5.09 6.29 -10.47
C ARG A 7 4.24 7.00 -9.43
N TRP A 8 3.47 8.00 -9.86
CA TRP A 8 2.51 8.67 -8.99
C TRP A 8 1.18 7.92 -9.02
N VAL A 9 0.62 7.75 -7.83
CA VAL A 9 -0.77 7.32 -7.63
C VAL A 9 -1.50 8.50 -7.01
N GLU A 10 -2.57 8.95 -7.65
CA GLU A 10 -3.40 10.02 -7.11
C GLU A 10 -4.10 9.54 -5.83
N TRP A 11 -3.64 10.08 -4.70
CA TRP A 11 -4.09 9.68 -3.38
C TRP A 11 -4.15 10.90 -2.45
N PRO A 12 -5.31 11.60 -2.43
CA PRO A 12 -5.51 12.77 -1.60
C PRO A 12 -5.27 12.47 -0.12
N ASP A 13 -4.79 13.48 0.62
CA ASP A 13 -4.43 13.29 2.02
C ASP A 13 -5.65 12.92 2.88
N PHE A 14 -5.44 12.03 3.86
CA PHE A 14 -6.48 11.39 4.67
C PHE A 14 -7.58 10.62 3.89
N SER A 15 -7.46 10.51 2.57
CA SER A 15 -8.44 9.87 1.67
C SER A 15 -8.01 8.45 1.25
N LEU A 16 -8.75 7.93 0.27
CA LEU A 16 -8.48 6.71 -0.50
C LEU A 16 -7.83 7.11 -1.85
N PRO A 17 -7.17 6.18 -2.56
CA PRO A 17 -6.70 6.47 -3.90
C PRO A 17 -7.89 6.70 -4.82
N ASP A 18 -7.74 7.60 -5.79
CA ASP A 18 -8.81 8.00 -6.70
C ASP A 18 -9.21 6.84 -7.63
N SER A 19 -8.26 5.95 -7.93
CA SER A 19 -8.49 4.68 -8.61
C SER A 19 -7.95 3.50 -7.81
N MET A 20 -8.82 2.53 -7.52
CA MET A 20 -8.41 1.27 -6.86
C MET A 20 -7.50 0.44 -7.77
N ASP A 21 -7.84 0.33 -9.06
CA ASP A 21 -7.12 -0.51 -10.01
C ASP A 21 -5.72 0.05 -10.30
N ASP A 22 -5.60 1.37 -10.43
CA ASP A 22 -4.28 2.01 -10.62
C ASP A 22 -3.40 1.82 -9.37
N ALA A 23 -3.96 2.01 -8.17
CA ALA A 23 -3.23 1.77 -6.93
C ALA A 23 -2.78 0.30 -6.80
N ILE A 24 -3.65 -0.66 -7.11
CA ILE A 24 -3.30 -2.10 -7.11
C ILE A 24 -2.22 -2.38 -8.15
N SER A 25 -2.35 -1.85 -9.37
CA SER A 25 -1.37 -2.01 -10.45
C SER A 25 0.01 -1.47 -10.05
N ALA A 26 0.06 -0.26 -9.51
CA ALA A 26 1.30 0.38 -9.06
C ALA A 26 1.97 -0.41 -7.93
N LEU A 27 1.18 -0.90 -6.96
CA LEU A 27 1.71 -1.70 -5.85
C LEU A 27 2.15 -3.10 -6.30
N GLY A 28 1.48 -3.70 -7.28
CA GLY A 28 1.90 -4.96 -7.90
C GLY A 28 3.22 -4.82 -8.67
N GLU A 29 3.41 -3.72 -9.38
CA GLU A 29 4.69 -3.38 -10.01
C GLU A 29 5.79 -3.22 -8.96
N ALA A 30 5.54 -2.43 -7.91
CA ALA A 30 6.46 -2.23 -6.81
C ALA A 30 6.84 -3.55 -6.13
N HIS A 31 5.87 -4.43 -5.84
CA HIS A 31 6.10 -5.75 -5.25
C HIS A 31 6.98 -6.63 -6.14
N THR A 32 6.75 -6.61 -7.45
CA THR A 32 7.53 -7.38 -8.41
C THR A 32 8.98 -6.88 -8.47
N ARG A 33 9.16 -5.56 -8.54
CA ARG A 33 10.49 -4.92 -8.58
C ARG A 33 11.26 -5.10 -7.28
N ALA A 34 10.58 -5.03 -6.13
CA ALA A 34 11.19 -5.21 -4.80
C ALA A 34 11.89 -6.57 -4.63
N LYS A 35 11.61 -7.57 -5.48
CA LYS A 35 12.33 -8.85 -5.50
C LYS A 35 13.77 -8.75 -6.01
N ARG A 36 14.11 -7.67 -6.72
CA ARG A 36 15.41 -7.51 -7.42
C ARG A 36 16.09 -6.18 -7.11
N GLU A 37 15.36 -5.19 -6.65
CA GLU A 37 15.86 -3.85 -6.39
C GLU A 37 15.17 -3.18 -5.19
N ARG A 38 15.74 -2.06 -4.72
CA ARG A 38 15.15 -1.26 -3.65
C ARG A 38 14.07 -0.37 -4.24
N VAL A 39 12.84 -0.52 -3.74
CA VAL A 39 11.68 0.30 -4.11
C VAL A 39 11.21 1.07 -2.89
N GLU A 40 10.97 2.37 -3.06
CA GLU A 40 10.43 3.23 -2.02
C GLU A 40 8.92 3.44 -2.22
N ILE A 41 8.16 3.37 -1.11
CA ILE A 41 6.74 3.71 -1.05
C ILE A 41 6.57 4.83 -0.04
N ALA A 42 6.22 6.02 -0.52
CA ALA A 42 6.15 7.21 0.32
C ALA A 42 4.85 7.99 0.14
N CYS A 43 4.41 8.60 1.22
CA CYS A 43 3.47 9.72 1.25
C CYS A 43 4.05 10.77 2.18
N GLY A 44 3.49 11.99 2.21
CA GLY A 44 4.08 13.10 2.97
C GLY A 44 4.35 12.80 4.46
N GLY A 45 3.54 11.95 5.09
CA GLY A 45 3.69 11.60 6.52
C GLY A 45 4.16 10.17 6.82
N GLY A 46 4.30 9.31 5.81
CA GLY A 46 4.71 7.91 5.99
C GLY A 46 3.82 7.04 6.89
N LYS A 47 2.55 7.41 7.14
CA LYS A 47 1.69 6.70 8.13
C LYS A 47 0.38 6.18 7.53
N GLY A 48 -0.53 7.06 7.13
CA GLY A 48 -1.83 6.67 6.61
C GLY A 48 -1.75 5.98 5.26
N ARG A 49 -1.41 6.75 4.21
CA ARG A 49 -1.37 6.27 2.81
C ARG A 49 -0.29 5.22 2.62
N THR A 50 0.94 5.48 3.08
CA THR A 50 2.02 4.48 3.07
C THR A 50 1.63 3.23 3.85
N GLY A 51 1.09 3.34 5.07
CA GLY A 51 0.65 2.16 5.81
C GLY A 51 -0.46 1.36 5.12
N THR A 52 -1.34 2.04 4.39
CA THR A 52 -2.39 1.41 3.58
C THR A 52 -1.80 0.64 2.40
N ALA A 53 -0.86 1.26 1.67
CA ALA A 53 -0.10 0.62 0.60
C ALA A 53 0.72 -0.59 1.10
N MET A 54 1.44 -0.42 2.21
CA MET A 54 2.21 -1.49 2.86
C MET A 54 1.32 -2.66 3.28
N SER A 55 0.07 -2.41 3.65
CA SER A 55 -0.86 -3.49 4.03
C SER A 55 -1.19 -4.37 2.82
N LEU A 56 -1.36 -3.78 1.64
CA LEU A 56 -1.59 -4.54 0.41
C LEU A 56 -0.34 -5.31 -0.01
N LEU A 57 0.85 -4.70 0.11
CA LEU A 57 2.13 -5.36 -0.17
C LEU A 57 2.39 -6.54 0.77
N ALA A 58 1.98 -6.44 2.04
CA ALA A 58 2.04 -7.55 2.98
C ALA A 58 1.16 -8.72 2.52
N VAL A 59 -0.05 -8.44 2.03
CA VAL A 59 -0.94 -9.48 1.47
C VAL A 59 -0.37 -10.12 0.21
N MET A 60 0.16 -9.33 -0.72
CA MET A 60 0.87 -9.83 -1.90
C MET A 60 2.09 -10.70 -1.52
N SER A 61 2.62 -10.50 -0.31
CA SER A 61 3.73 -11.27 0.26
C SER A 61 3.29 -12.47 1.12
N GLY A 62 1.98 -12.79 1.15
CA GLY A 62 1.44 -13.97 1.82
C GLY A 62 0.86 -13.74 3.21
N VAL A 63 0.75 -12.49 3.68
CA VAL A 63 0.01 -12.20 4.92
C VAL A 63 -1.49 -12.32 4.67
N GLU A 64 -2.21 -13.01 5.56
CA GLU A 64 -3.67 -13.10 5.46
C GLU A 64 -4.32 -11.70 5.49
N PRO A 65 -5.30 -11.40 4.60
CA PRO A 65 -5.91 -10.07 4.51
C PRO A 65 -6.44 -9.50 5.82
N ASP A 66 -7.05 -10.35 6.66
CA ASP A 66 -7.59 -9.94 7.95
C ASP A 66 -6.50 -9.53 8.95
N HIS A 67 -5.26 -9.99 8.74
CA HIS A 67 -4.11 -9.66 9.57
C HIS A 67 -3.24 -8.55 8.98
N ALA A 68 -3.43 -8.15 7.72
CA ALA A 68 -2.55 -7.22 7.01
C ALA A 68 -2.28 -5.91 7.77
N VAL A 69 -3.32 -5.26 8.29
CA VAL A 69 -3.19 -3.99 9.03
C VAL A 69 -2.48 -4.21 10.37
N ALA A 70 -2.76 -5.31 11.06
CA ALA A 70 -2.11 -5.64 12.32
C ALA A 70 -0.61 -5.91 12.09
N TRP A 71 -0.30 -6.67 11.04
CA TRP A 71 1.07 -6.96 10.63
C TRP A 71 1.85 -5.69 10.31
N VAL A 72 1.30 -4.77 9.51
CA VAL A 72 1.98 -3.50 9.19
C VAL A 72 2.17 -2.63 10.44
N ARG A 73 1.20 -2.63 11.36
CA ARG A 73 1.37 -1.87 12.61
C ARG A 73 2.49 -2.42 13.49
N GLN A 74 2.67 -3.74 13.49
CA GLN A 74 3.72 -4.40 14.23
C GLN A 74 5.10 -4.25 13.56
N ASN A 75 5.16 -4.34 12.24
CA ASN A 75 6.43 -4.48 11.51
C ASN A 75 6.91 -3.20 10.81
N TYR A 76 6.03 -2.20 10.63
CA TYR A 76 6.38 -0.94 9.98
C TYR A 76 6.18 0.27 10.90
N HIS A 77 4.94 0.55 11.30
CA HIS A 77 4.64 1.72 12.15
C HIS A 77 3.36 1.51 12.97
N PRO A 78 3.36 1.69 14.31
CA PRO A 78 2.22 1.35 15.18
C PRO A 78 0.95 2.15 14.87
N ARG A 79 1.08 3.33 14.27
CA ARG A 79 -0.06 4.17 13.80
C ARG A 79 -0.34 4.06 12.30
N ALA A 80 0.21 3.06 11.61
CA ALA A 80 -0.10 2.82 10.21
C ALA A 80 -1.60 2.62 10.00
N VAL A 81 -2.10 3.08 8.85
CA VAL A 81 -3.52 3.03 8.47
C VAL A 81 -4.37 3.83 9.46
N GLU A 82 -4.47 5.13 9.20
CA GLU A 82 -4.98 6.13 10.13
C GLU A 82 -6.51 6.15 10.17
N SER A 83 -7.18 5.87 9.05
CA SER A 83 -8.65 6.00 8.96
C SER A 83 -9.39 4.67 8.87
N ARG A 84 -10.67 4.67 9.31
CA ARG A 84 -11.58 3.53 9.11
C ARG A 84 -11.79 3.24 7.63
N ARG A 85 -11.85 4.28 6.79
CA ARG A 85 -11.99 4.16 5.33
C ARG A 85 -10.79 3.44 4.71
N GLN A 86 -9.57 3.79 5.11
CA GLN A 86 -8.35 3.09 4.65
C GLN A 86 -8.37 1.61 5.04
N ARG A 87 -8.76 1.27 6.27
CA ARG A 87 -8.92 -0.15 6.68
C ARG A 87 -9.94 -0.90 5.83
N GLN A 88 -11.07 -0.26 5.50
CA GLN A 88 -12.07 -0.87 4.63
C GLN A 88 -11.59 -0.99 3.19
N TRP A 89 -10.83 -0.01 2.70
CA TRP A 89 -10.21 -0.06 1.38
C TRP A 89 -9.23 -1.23 1.25
N VAL A 90 -8.39 -1.49 2.27
CA VAL A 90 -7.50 -2.67 2.27
C VAL A 90 -8.30 -3.95 2.05
N ARG A 91 -9.39 -4.16 2.80
CA ARG A 91 -10.24 -5.35 2.64
C ARG A 91 -10.79 -5.49 1.23
N LYS A 92 -11.37 -4.42 0.69
CA LYS A 92 -11.91 -4.41 -0.69
C LYS A 92 -10.84 -4.66 -1.75
N ALA A 93 -9.67 -4.03 -1.60
CA ALA A 93 -8.55 -4.22 -2.52
C ALA A 93 -8.01 -5.66 -2.46
N THR A 94 -7.97 -6.28 -1.28
CA THR A 94 -7.55 -7.68 -1.14
C THR A 94 -8.54 -8.68 -1.73
N GLU A 95 -9.83 -8.36 -1.71
CA GLU A 95 -10.84 -9.14 -2.45
C GLU A 95 -10.62 -9.03 -3.96
N HIS A 96 -10.23 -7.85 -4.46
CA HIS A 96 -9.90 -7.63 -5.87
C HIS A 96 -8.66 -8.44 -6.30
N LEU A 97 -7.64 -8.54 -5.45
CA LEU A 97 -6.43 -9.36 -5.71
C LEU A 97 -6.72 -10.87 -5.83
N ARG A 98 -7.84 -11.33 -5.26
CA ARG A 98 -8.22 -12.76 -5.24
C ARG A 98 -9.13 -13.15 -6.40
N ARG A 99 -9.56 -12.19 -7.22
CA ARG A 99 -10.34 -12.42 -8.44
C ARG A 99 -9.40 -12.65 -9.62
#